data_AF-A0A5M9H4L4-F1
#
_entry.id   AF-A0A5M9H4L4-F1
#
_cell.length_a   1.000
_cell.length_b   1.000
_cell.length_c   1.000
_cell.angle_alpha   90.00
_cell.angle_beta   90.00
_cell.angle_gamma   90.00
#
_symmetry.space_group_name_H-M   'P 1'
#
loop_
_entity.id
_entity.type
_entity.pdbx_description
1 polymer ?
#
loop_
_entity_poly.entity_id
_entity_poly.type
_entity_poly.pdbx_seq_one_letter_code
_entity_poly.pdbx_strand_id
1 'polypeptide(L)'
;MAHNINYNQRTGIHSFFSVKEKAWHGLGTVIENYPTSAEAIKFAGLDYMVEKRPLFTIDGNNLASNNWEAIPDIEVPNYFATVRADNDEVLGVVGNDYEVVQNVNAFDFFDSIVGGKEGILYETAGALGKGYGK
;
A
#
# COMPACT_ATOMS: atom_id res chain seq x y z
N MET A 1 -14.26 4.42 17.64
CA MET A 1 -14.46 3.80 16.32
C MET A 1 -13.12 3.87 15.61
N ALA A 2 -12.48 2.74 15.32
CA ALA A 2 -11.14 2.73 14.75
C ALA A 2 -11.24 2.97 13.25
N HIS A 3 -10.83 4.15 12.79
CA HIS A 3 -10.89 4.56 11.38
C HIS A 3 -9.92 3.76 10.48
N ASN A 4 -9.01 2.97 11.10
CA ASN A 4 -8.03 2.09 10.46
C ASN A 4 -7.35 2.69 9.22
N ILE A 5 -7.08 4.01 9.23
CA ILE A 5 -6.39 4.70 8.15
C ILE A 5 -4.91 4.41 8.29
N ASN A 6 -4.27 4.05 7.18
CA ASN A 6 -2.84 3.78 7.16
C ASN A 6 -2.06 4.97 7.70
N TYR A 7 -1.20 4.72 8.68
CA TYR A 7 -0.32 5.72 9.26
C TYR A 7 1.11 5.38 8.88
N ASN A 8 1.74 6.27 8.13
CA ASN A 8 3.15 6.09 7.78
C ASN A 8 4.02 6.56 8.95
N GLN A 9 4.61 5.61 9.67
CA GLN A 9 5.44 5.90 10.83
C GLN A 9 6.72 6.69 10.50
N ARG A 10 7.20 6.65 9.25
CA ARG A 10 8.40 7.38 8.83
C ARG A 10 8.10 8.86 8.56
N THR A 11 6.98 9.15 7.92
CA THR A 11 6.61 10.54 7.59
C THR A 11 5.75 11.19 8.66
N GLY A 12 5.12 10.39 9.53
CA GLY A 12 4.18 10.86 10.55
C GLY A 12 2.83 11.27 9.97
N ILE A 13 2.51 10.89 8.73
CA ILE A 13 1.33 11.33 7.98
C ILE A 13 0.37 10.15 7.79
N HIS A 14 -0.93 10.42 7.88
CA HIS A 14 -1.98 9.47 7.51
C HIS A 14 -2.22 9.48 6.01
N SER A 15 -2.27 8.30 5.40
CA SER A 15 -2.46 8.11 3.95
C SER A 15 -3.92 8.35 3.56
N PHE A 16 -4.35 9.62 3.58
CA PHE A 16 -5.70 10.07 3.24
C PHE A 16 -5.70 11.55 2.83
N PHE A 17 -6.47 11.91 1.82
CA PHE A 17 -6.83 13.31 1.55
C PHE A 17 -8.32 13.50 1.29
N SER A 18 -8.79 14.73 1.50
CA SER A 18 -10.13 15.19 1.10
C SER A 18 -10.10 16.61 0.52
N VAL A 19 -10.98 16.89 -0.44
CA VAL A 19 -11.14 18.22 -1.04
C VAL A 19 -12.15 19.05 -0.24
N LYS A 20 -11.80 20.30 0.11
CA LYS A 20 -12.62 21.35 0.77
C LYS A 20 -13.13 21.05 2.17
N GLU A 21 -13.56 19.83 2.45
CA GLU A 21 -14.12 19.43 3.72
C GLU A 21 -13.17 18.54 4.49
N LYS A 22 -13.11 18.76 5.81
CA LYS A 22 -12.37 17.89 6.71
C LYS A 22 -13.18 16.60 6.90
N ALA A 23 -12.58 15.45 6.60
CA ALA A 23 -13.22 14.17 6.85
C ALA A 23 -13.57 14.00 8.34
N TRP A 24 -14.64 13.24 8.61
CA TRP A 24 -15.20 13.03 9.95
C TRP A 24 -14.20 12.51 11.00
N HIS A 25 -13.14 11.82 10.57
CA HIS A 25 -12.06 11.32 11.44
C HIS A 25 -10.96 12.36 11.72
N GLY A 26 -10.93 13.45 10.97
CA GLY A 26 -9.99 14.56 11.15
C GLY A 26 -8.52 14.25 10.89
N LEU A 27 -8.23 13.15 10.19
CA LEU A 27 -6.89 12.69 9.81
C LEU A 27 -6.66 12.90 8.31
N GLY A 28 -5.40 13.01 7.88
CA GLY A 28 -5.03 13.22 6.49
C GLY A 28 -4.96 14.69 6.09
N THR A 29 -4.83 14.93 4.78
CA THR A 29 -4.58 16.26 4.21
C THR A 29 -5.86 16.82 3.59
N VAL A 30 -6.26 18.04 3.96
CA VAL A 30 -7.36 18.75 3.28
C VAL A 30 -6.77 19.65 2.20
N ILE A 31 -7.23 19.48 0.97
CA ILE A 31 -6.78 20.27 -0.19
C ILE A 31 -7.92 21.15 -0.69
N GLU A 32 -7.60 22.32 -1.24
CA GLU A 32 -8.63 23.29 -1.67
C GLU A 32 -9.14 23.02 -3.09
N ASN A 33 -8.24 22.58 -3.97
CA ASN A 33 -8.51 22.32 -5.39
C ASN A 33 -8.57 20.82 -5.65
N TYR A 34 -9.35 20.44 -6.67
CA TYR A 34 -9.39 19.06 -7.13
C TYR A 34 -8.05 18.70 -7.79
N PRO A 35 -7.35 17.66 -7.30
CA PRO A 35 -6.05 17.27 -7.82
C PRO A 35 -6.22 16.43 -9.09
N THR A 36 -5.21 16.47 -9.94
CA THR A 36 -5.01 15.43 -10.97
C THR A 36 -4.71 14.10 -10.30
N SER A 37 -4.83 13.00 -11.03
CA SER A 37 -4.58 11.64 -10.54
C SER A 37 -3.16 11.47 -10.00
N ALA A 38 -2.18 12.08 -10.67
CA ALA A 38 -0.79 12.10 -10.23
C ALA A 38 -0.58 12.87 -8.91
N GLU A 39 -1.35 13.93 -8.69
CA GLU A 39 -1.32 14.71 -7.44
C GLU A 39 -2.10 14.00 -6.32
N ALA A 40 -3.24 13.40 -6.66
CA ALA A 40 -4.10 12.64 -5.75
C ALA A 40 -3.33 11.50 -5.08
N ILE A 41 -2.57 10.72 -5.86
CA ILE A 41 -1.73 9.63 -5.33
C ILE A 41 -0.73 10.14 -4.31
N LYS A 42 -0.08 11.28 -4.59
CA LYS A 42 0.90 11.90 -3.69
C LYS A 42 0.24 12.45 -2.42
N PHE A 43 -0.87 13.17 -2.56
CA PHE A 43 -1.61 13.69 -1.40
C PHE A 43 -2.15 12.58 -0.51
N ALA A 44 -2.53 11.45 -1.10
CA ALA A 44 -2.98 10.26 -0.39
C ALA A 44 -1.83 9.45 0.23
N GLY A 45 -0.56 9.74 -0.05
CA GLY A 45 0.59 8.92 0.38
C GLY A 45 0.60 7.53 -0.24
N LEU A 46 0.06 7.40 -1.45
CA LEU A 46 -0.07 6.15 -2.21
C LEU A 46 1.01 5.99 -3.29
N ASP A 47 1.98 6.90 -3.34
CA ASP A 47 3.06 6.97 -4.33
C ASP A 47 4.22 6.00 -4.02
N TYR A 48 3.92 4.85 -3.43
CA TYR A 48 4.86 3.78 -3.19
C TYR A 48 4.68 2.65 -4.21
N MET A 49 5.78 1.95 -4.47
CA MET A 49 5.77 0.73 -5.26
C MET A 49 5.64 -0.48 -4.35
N VAL A 50 4.91 -1.49 -4.82
CA VAL A 50 4.81 -2.79 -4.15
C VAL A 50 5.59 -3.83 -4.95
N GLU A 51 6.47 -4.56 -4.29
CA GLU A 51 7.28 -5.63 -4.85
C GLU A 51 6.75 -6.98 -4.38
N LYS A 52 6.89 -7.99 -5.25
CA LYS A 52 6.65 -9.39 -4.92
C LYS A 52 8.00 -10.06 -4.68
N ARG A 53 8.30 -10.41 -3.42
CA ARG A 53 9.58 -10.98 -2.99
C ARG A 53 9.43 -12.46 -2.60
N PRO A 54 10.42 -13.33 -2.86
CA PRO A 54 10.38 -14.73 -2.42
C PRO A 54 10.26 -14.84 -0.90
N LEU A 55 9.58 -15.88 -0.42
CA LEU A 55 9.42 -16.17 1.00
C LEU A 55 10.40 -17.26 1.43
N PHE A 56 11.04 -17.09 2.59
CA PHE A 56 11.99 -18.06 3.14
C PHE A 56 11.57 -18.51 4.55
N THR A 57 12.00 -19.72 4.92
CA THR A 57 11.81 -20.31 6.24
C THR A 57 13.12 -20.91 6.77
N ILE A 58 13.12 -21.30 8.05
CA ILE A 58 14.26 -21.90 8.73
C ILE A 58 14.20 -23.43 8.67
N ASP A 59 15.34 -24.08 8.77
CA ASP A 59 15.42 -25.55 8.82
C ASP A 59 14.80 -26.15 10.10
N GLY A 60 14.59 -27.47 10.07
CA GLY A 60 14.01 -28.21 11.19
C GLY A 60 14.86 -28.20 12.46
N ASN A 61 16.18 -28.04 12.35
CA ASN A 61 17.09 -28.02 13.50
C ASN A 61 16.98 -26.70 14.27
N ASN A 62 16.97 -25.58 13.54
CA ASN A 62 16.73 -24.26 14.10
C ASN A 62 15.32 -24.16 14.66
N LEU A 63 14.31 -24.73 13.97
CA LEU A 63 12.94 -24.84 14.47
C LEU A 63 12.87 -25.60 15.80
N ALA A 64 13.47 -26.79 15.88
CA ALA A 64 13.45 -27.62 17.10
C ALA A 64 14.17 -26.97 18.28
N SER A 65 15.19 -26.15 18.00
CA SER A 65 16.02 -25.50 19.03
C SER A 65 15.50 -24.14 19.47
N ASN A 66 14.35 -23.70 18.96
CA ASN A 66 13.83 -22.35 19.19
C ASN A 66 14.76 -21.20 18.75
N ASN A 67 15.60 -21.43 17.73
CA ASN A 67 16.58 -20.46 17.25
C ASN A 67 15.98 -19.50 16.21
N TRP A 68 15.20 -18.51 16.65
CA TRP A 68 14.49 -17.59 15.75
C TRP A 68 15.40 -16.51 15.15
N GLU A 69 16.66 -16.45 15.58
CA GLU A 69 17.69 -15.58 15.02
C GLU A 69 18.44 -16.24 13.85
N ALA A 70 18.15 -17.51 13.56
CA ALA A 70 18.70 -18.19 12.40
C ALA A 70 18.29 -17.48 11.09
N ILE A 71 19.24 -17.37 10.16
CA ILE A 71 19.00 -16.81 8.84
C ILE A 71 18.13 -17.80 8.06
N PRO A 72 16.92 -17.44 7.61
CA PRO A 72 16.09 -18.30 6.77
C PRO A 72 16.76 -18.54 5.42
N ASP A 73 16.88 -19.81 5.01
CA ASP A 73 17.58 -20.22 3.79
C ASP A 73 16.79 -21.22 2.93
N ILE A 74 15.65 -21.71 3.43
CA ILE A 74 14.75 -22.59 2.68
C ILE A 74 13.67 -21.74 2.02
N GLU A 75 13.70 -21.64 0.68
CA GLU A 75 12.65 -20.97 -0.08
C GLU A 75 11.32 -21.73 0.04
N VAL A 76 10.22 -21.00 0.22
CA VAL A 76 8.85 -21.53 0.23
C VAL A 76 8.29 -21.42 -1.20
N PRO A 77 8.25 -22.51 -1.97
CA PRO A 77 7.91 -22.45 -3.40
C PRO A 77 6.47 -22.00 -3.61
N ASN A 78 6.24 -21.18 -4.65
CA ASN A 78 4.94 -20.63 -5.03
C ASN A 78 4.31 -19.65 -4.03
N TYR A 79 5.03 -19.24 -2.98
CA TYR A 79 4.59 -18.24 -2.02
C TYR A 79 5.54 -17.05 -1.98
N PHE A 80 4.96 -15.85 -1.93
CA PHE A 80 5.68 -14.60 -2.02
C PHE A 80 5.15 -13.59 -1.02
N ALA A 81 6.01 -12.73 -0.50
CA ALA A 81 5.59 -11.57 0.27
C ALA A 81 5.35 -10.39 -0.68
N THR A 82 4.24 -9.67 -0.49
CA THR A 82 4.07 -8.32 -1.05
C THR A 82 4.67 -7.32 -0.07
N VAL A 83 5.59 -6.50 -0.55
CA VAL A 83 6.40 -5.62 0.28
C VAL A 83 6.46 -4.23 -0.34
N ARG A 84 6.31 -3.20 0.49
CA ARG A 84 6.55 -1.82 0.06
C ARG A 84 8.04 -1.58 -0.22
N ALA A 85 8.35 -1.10 -1.42
CA ALA A 85 9.74 -0.87 -1.84
C ALA A 85 10.43 0.28 -1.08
N ASP A 86 9.65 1.23 -0.54
CA ASP A 86 10.19 2.43 0.11
C ASP A 86 10.59 2.20 1.56
N ASN A 87 9.95 1.26 2.28
CA ASN A 87 10.14 1.06 3.71
C ASN A 87 10.21 -0.42 4.16
N ASP A 88 10.24 -1.36 3.23
CA ASP A 88 10.24 -2.81 3.48
C ASP A 88 9.06 -3.31 4.32
N GLU A 89 7.97 -2.55 4.38
CA GLU A 89 6.77 -2.96 5.11
C GLU A 89 6.11 -4.13 4.38
N VAL A 90 6.08 -5.28 5.06
CA VAL A 90 5.36 -6.45 4.58
C VAL A 90 3.86 -6.18 4.65
N LEU A 91 3.24 -6.22 3.48
CA LEU A 91 1.81 -6.08 3.29
C LEU A 91 1.15 -7.44 3.51
N GLY A 92 1.52 -8.48 2.75
CA GLY A 92 0.93 -9.80 2.94
C GLY A 92 1.69 -10.92 2.26
N VAL A 93 1.12 -12.13 2.30
CA VAL A 93 1.63 -13.30 1.58
C VAL A 93 0.64 -13.66 0.47
N VAL A 94 1.16 -13.94 -0.71
CA VAL A 94 0.40 -14.23 -1.93
C VAL A 94 0.95 -15.45 -2.65
N GLY A 95 0.14 -16.04 -3.53
CA GLY A 95 0.53 -17.18 -4.35
C GLY A 95 1.28 -16.79 -5.63
N ASN A 96 1.67 -17.81 -6.39
CA ASN A 96 2.38 -17.66 -7.65
C ASN A 96 1.62 -16.81 -8.67
N ASP A 97 0.32 -16.99 -8.80
CA ASP A 97 -0.48 -16.35 -9.85
C ASP A 97 -0.96 -14.93 -9.46
N TYR A 98 -0.58 -14.44 -8.28
CA TYR A 98 -0.91 -13.08 -7.85
C TYR A 98 -0.03 -12.05 -8.56
N GLU A 99 -0.67 -11.09 -9.22
CA GLU A 99 -0.01 -9.95 -9.84
C GLU A 99 -0.25 -8.67 -9.04
N VAL A 100 0.82 -7.90 -8.80
CA VAL A 100 0.74 -6.64 -8.07
C VAL A 100 0.21 -5.56 -9.00
N VAL A 101 -0.96 -5.02 -8.70
CA VAL A 101 -1.48 -3.81 -9.34
C VAL A 101 -0.92 -2.59 -8.60
N GLN A 102 -0.08 -1.80 -9.27
CA GLN A 102 0.46 -0.57 -8.69
C GLN A 102 -0.61 0.51 -8.60
N ASN A 103 -0.58 1.32 -7.53
CA ASN A 103 -1.52 2.43 -7.33
C ASN A 103 -1.53 3.38 -8.54
N VAL A 104 -0.37 3.68 -9.12
CA VAL A 104 -0.27 4.49 -10.35
C VAL A 104 -1.05 3.91 -11.51
N ASN A 105 -0.93 2.59 -11.75
CA ASN A 105 -1.66 1.91 -12.82
C ASN A 105 -3.17 1.89 -12.56
N ALA A 106 -3.59 1.76 -11.29
CA ALA A 106 -4.99 1.78 -10.92
C ALA A 106 -5.63 3.15 -11.20
N PHE A 107 -4.95 4.24 -10.85
CA PHE A 107 -5.42 5.60 -11.13
C PHE A 107 -5.40 5.92 -12.63
N ASP A 108 -4.33 5.56 -13.34
CA ASP A 108 -4.25 5.74 -14.80
C ASP A 108 -5.37 4.98 -15.55
N PHE A 109 -5.76 3.81 -15.06
CA PHE A 109 -6.90 3.07 -15.59
C PHE A 109 -8.21 3.87 -15.49
N PHE A 110 -8.49 4.49 -14.33
CA PHE A 110 -9.69 5.31 -14.17
C PHE A 110 -9.67 6.55 -15.08
N ASP A 111 -8.52 7.22 -15.21
CA ASP A 111 -8.35 8.35 -16.13
C ASP A 111 -8.71 8.00 -17.58
N SER A 112 -8.36 6.78 -18.01
CA SER A 112 -8.63 6.34 -19.38
C SER A 112 -10.13 6.13 -19.67
N ILE A 113 -10.92 5.79 -18.65
CA ILE A 113 -12.37 5.51 -18.80
C ILE A 113 -13.17 6.81 -18.99
N VAL A 114 -12.75 7.89 -18.36
CA VAL A 114 -13.53 9.16 -18.31
C VAL A 114 -13.18 10.16 -19.42
N GLY A 115 -12.41 9.73 -20.42
CA GLY A 115 -12.00 10.61 -21.53
C GLY A 115 -10.73 11.42 -21.26
N GLY A 116 -9.89 10.98 -20.31
CA GLY A 116 -8.57 11.57 -20.03
C GLY A 116 -8.50 12.34 -18.70
N LYS A 117 -7.35 12.99 -18.48
CA LYS A 117 -6.98 13.64 -17.21
C LYS A 117 -7.84 14.85 -16.82
N GLU A 118 -8.74 15.30 -17.70
CA GLU A 118 -9.64 16.43 -17.46
C GLU A 118 -11.04 15.99 -17.00
N GLY A 119 -11.34 14.68 -17.01
CA GLY A 119 -12.69 14.16 -16.73
C GLY A 119 -12.96 13.72 -15.28
N ILE A 120 -11.93 13.34 -14.52
CA ILE A 120 -12.08 12.93 -13.11
C ILE A 120 -11.68 14.06 -12.17
N LEU A 121 -12.57 14.35 -11.22
CA LEU A 121 -12.28 15.15 -10.05
C LEU A 121 -12.19 14.21 -8.84
N TYR A 122 -10.99 13.98 -8.32
CA TYR A 122 -10.81 13.17 -7.12
C TYR A 122 -11.21 13.95 -5.88
N GLU A 123 -12.24 13.49 -5.19
CA GLU A 123 -12.73 14.14 -3.96
C GLU A 123 -12.04 13.61 -2.70
N THR A 124 -11.79 12.30 -2.64
CA THR A 124 -11.06 11.65 -1.56
C THR A 124 -10.27 10.45 -2.08
N ALA A 125 -9.11 10.17 -1.48
CA ALA A 125 -8.43 8.89 -1.63
C ALA A 125 -7.55 8.62 -0.41
N GLY A 126 -7.29 7.34 -0.14
CA GLY A 126 -6.47 6.92 0.99
C GLY A 126 -6.32 5.41 1.08
N ALA A 127 -5.50 4.95 2.01
CA ALA A 127 -5.28 3.55 2.32
C ALA A 127 -5.88 3.18 3.68
N LEU A 128 -6.56 2.04 3.72
CA LEU A 128 -6.98 1.38 4.96
C LEU A 128 -5.96 0.32 5.39
N GLY A 129 -5.78 0.14 6.69
CA GLY A 129 -4.85 -0.81 7.29
C GLY A 129 -3.41 -0.57 6.83
N LYS A 130 -2.78 -1.56 6.20
CA LYS A 130 -1.45 -1.45 5.60
C LYS A 130 -1.47 -1.07 4.10
N GLY A 131 -2.65 -0.85 3.52
CA GLY A 131 -2.79 -0.58 2.08
C GLY A 131 -3.20 -1.79 1.22
N TYR A 132 -3.72 -2.87 1.82
CA TYR A 132 -4.37 -3.96 1.10
C TYR A 132 -5.67 -4.39 1.80
N GLY A 133 -6.69 -4.70 0.99
CA GLY A 133 -7.91 -5.37 1.45
C GLY A 133 -7.62 -6.85 1.67
N LYS A 134 -8.20 -7.44 2.73
CA LYS A 134 -8.27 -8.89 2.88
C LYS A 134 -9.10 -9.51 1.78
#